data_AF-A0A2M7IBK1-F1
#
_entry.id   AF-A0A2M7IBK1-F1
#
_cell.length_a   1.000
_cell.length_b   1.000
_cell.length_c   1.000
_cell.angle_alpha   90.00
_cell.angle_beta   90.00
_cell.angle_gamma   90.00
#
_symmetry.space_group_name_H-M   'P 1'
#
loop_
_entity.id
_entity.type
_entity.pdbx_description
1 polymer ?
#
loop_
_entity_poly.entity_id
_entity_poly.type
_entity_poly.pdbx_seq_one_letter_code
_entity_poly.pdbx_strand_id
1 'polypeptide(L)'
;MKKTFTAEEAKKIGEQIGIDWSKFDVEQFRMGMNVELEHGLVDPVTNVTNDDPLTTGKIALAHLNEFPDYYTRLAKMEAEGELH
;
A
#
# COMPACT_ATOMS: atom_id res chain seq x y z
N MET A 1 -1.23 -18.57 2.43
CA MET A 1 -1.51 -17.32 3.15
C MET A 1 -1.12 -16.18 2.22
N LYS A 2 -2.02 -15.22 1.95
CA LYS A 2 -1.59 -13.97 1.30
C LYS A 2 -0.65 -13.25 2.28
N LYS A 3 0.50 -12.80 1.79
CA LYS A 3 1.43 -11.98 2.57
C LYS A 3 0.69 -10.68 2.88
N THR A 4 0.63 -10.30 4.15
CA THR A 4 -0.02 -9.05 4.57
C THR A 4 0.83 -8.39 5.63
N PHE A 5 0.81 -7.06 5.65
CA PHE A 5 1.45 -6.27 6.68
C PHE A 5 0.50 -6.03 7.84
N THR A 6 1.03 -6.16 9.04
CA THR A 6 0.43 -5.69 10.29
C THR A 6 0.52 -4.17 10.39
N ALA A 7 -0.29 -3.56 11.27
CA ALA A 7 -0.24 -2.11 11.51
C ALA A 7 1.12 -1.69 12.10
N GLU A 8 1.70 -2.53 12.95
CA GLU A 8 3.01 -2.29 13.53
C GLU A 8 4.13 -2.35 12.49
N GLU A 9 4.09 -3.28 11.54
CA GLU A 9 5.04 -3.34 10.42
C GLU A 9 4.90 -2.12 9.51
N ALA A 10 3.67 -1.78 9.11
CA ALA A 10 3.40 -0.62 8.28
C ALA A 10 3.87 0.68 8.96
N LYS A 11 3.62 0.84 10.27
CA LYS A 11 4.09 2.01 11.02
C LYS A 11 5.61 2.10 11.03
N LYS A 12 6.32 1.00 11.32
CA LYS A 12 7.80 0.96 11.33
C LYS A 12 8.37 1.32 9.96
N ILE A 13 7.80 0.77 8.89
CA ILE A 13 8.24 1.05 7.52
C ILE A 13 7.96 2.52 7.17
N GLY A 14 6.77 3.03 7.52
CA GLY A 14 6.40 4.43 7.33
C GLY A 14 7.36 5.39 8.04
N GLU A 15 7.78 5.08 9.26
CA GLU A 15 8.81 5.82 9.99
C GLU A 15 10.17 5.78 9.27
N GLN A 16 10.57 4.62 8.73
CA GLN A 16 11.82 4.46 7.98
C GLN A 16 11.86 5.24 6.66
N ILE A 17 10.71 5.42 6.00
CA ILE A 17 10.60 6.18 4.75
C ILE A 17 10.15 7.64 4.95
N GLY A 18 9.99 8.09 6.20
CA GLY A 18 9.75 9.49 6.55
C GLY A 18 8.31 9.96 6.35
N ILE A 19 7.31 9.10 6.59
CA ILE A 19 5.90 9.49 6.50
C ILE A 19 5.54 10.56 7.54
N ASP A 20 4.83 11.59 7.07
CA ASP A 20 4.12 12.56 7.91
C ASP A 20 2.71 12.05 8.21
N TRP A 21 2.55 11.45 9.39
CA TRP A 21 1.28 10.89 9.87
C TRP A 21 0.18 11.92 10.15
N SER A 22 0.43 13.22 9.97
CA SER A 22 -0.61 14.24 10.07
C SER A 22 -1.53 14.28 8.84
N LYS A 23 -1.10 13.70 7.71
CA LYS A 23 -1.84 13.73 6.44
C LYS A 23 -2.85 12.60 6.30
N PHE A 24 -2.50 11.41 6.81
CA PHE A 24 -3.31 10.19 6.75
C PHE A 24 -2.87 9.25 7.86
N ASP A 25 -3.71 8.25 8.18
CA ASP A 25 -3.43 7.29 9.26
C ASP A 25 -2.62 6.07 8.78
N VAL A 26 -2.17 5.28 9.76
CA VAL A 26 -1.40 4.06 9.52
C VAL A 26 -2.22 3.02 8.74
N GLU A 27 -3.55 3.04 8.84
CA GLU A 27 -4.40 2.06 8.15
C GLU A 27 -4.49 2.36 6.65
N GLN A 28 -4.57 3.63 6.23
CA GLN A 28 -4.43 4.01 4.82
C GLN A 28 -3.12 3.50 4.23
N PHE A 29 -2.02 3.68 4.96
CA PHE A 29 -0.72 3.22 4.53
C PHE A 29 -0.63 1.69 4.48
N ARG A 30 -1.11 1.00 5.51
CA ARG A 30 -1.13 -0.47 5.59
C ARG A 30 -1.99 -1.09 4.49
N MET A 31 -3.16 -0.51 4.22
CA MET A 31 -4.01 -0.90 3.09
C MET A 31 -3.23 -0.79 1.78
N GLY A 32 -2.57 0.35 1.56
CA GLY A 32 -1.75 0.55 0.38
C GLY A 32 -0.64 -0.46 0.24
N MET A 33 0.16 -0.65 1.27
CA MET A 33 1.22 -1.64 1.27
C MET A 33 0.74 -3.05 0.91
N ASN A 34 -0.47 -3.43 1.32
CA ASN A 34 -1.04 -4.73 0.98
C ASN A 34 -1.50 -4.81 -0.48
N VAL A 35 -2.04 -3.72 -1.04
CA VAL A 35 -2.40 -3.62 -2.47
C VAL A 35 -1.14 -3.67 -3.32
N GLU A 36 -0.12 -2.89 -2.99
CA GLU A 36 1.12 -2.80 -3.76
C GLU A 36 1.98 -4.09 -3.74
N LEU A 37 1.64 -5.09 -2.92
CA LEU A 37 2.25 -6.42 -3.02
C LEU A 37 1.93 -7.12 -4.35
N GLU A 38 0.87 -6.71 -5.05
CA GLU A 38 0.58 -7.17 -6.42
C GLU A 38 1.71 -6.82 -7.41
N HIS A 39 2.51 -5.80 -7.08
CA HIS A 39 3.70 -5.38 -7.84
C HIS A 39 5.00 -6.06 -7.37
N GLY A 40 4.88 -7.09 -6.52
CA GLY A 40 5.99 -7.88 -6.01
C GLY A 40 6.07 -9.26 -6.66
N LEU A 41 6.28 -10.30 -5.84
CA LEU A 41 6.52 -11.68 -6.30
C LEU A 41 5.23 -12.39 -6.78
N VAL A 42 4.09 -11.71 -6.78
CA VAL A 42 2.80 -12.25 -7.24
C VAL A 42 2.84 -12.56 -8.74
N ASP A 43 3.35 -11.63 -9.55
CA ASP A 43 3.56 -11.82 -11.00
C ASP A 43 4.98 -11.42 -11.39
N PRO A 44 5.84 -12.38 -11.81
CA PRO A 44 7.21 -12.09 -12.24
C PRO A 44 7.34 -11.09 -13.40
N VAL A 45 6.33 -10.98 -14.26
CA VAL A 45 6.36 -10.08 -15.43
C VAL A 45 6.20 -8.62 -15.00
N THR A 46 5.42 -8.36 -13.96
CA THR A 46 5.16 -7.01 -13.42
C THR A 46 5.82 -6.77 -12.07
N ASN A 47 6.73 -7.65 -11.64
CA ASN A 47 7.47 -7.51 -10.39
C ASN A 47 8.45 -6.33 -10.46
N VAL A 48 8.19 -5.32 -9.64
CA VAL A 48 9.05 -4.13 -9.50
C VAL A 48 9.56 -3.95 -8.07
N THR A 49 8.97 -4.61 -7.07
CA THR A 49 9.36 -4.45 -5.66
C THR A 49 10.17 -5.62 -5.11
N ASN A 50 10.12 -6.81 -5.71
CA ASN A 50 10.61 -8.06 -5.13
C ASN A 50 10.07 -8.34 -3.72
N ASP A 51 8.84 -7.91 -3.41
CA ASP A 51 8.27 -7.88 -2.06
C ASP A 51 9.12 -7.11 -1.03
N ASP A 52 10.05 -6.25 -1.45
CA ASP A 52 10.85 -5.42 -0.55
C ASP A 52 9.94 -4.42 0.18
N PRO A 53 9.80 -4.50 1.51
CA PRO A 53 8.82 -3.69 2.24
C PRO A 53 9.03 -2.18 2.10
N LEU A 54 10.28 -1.72 1.99
CA LEU A 54 10.59 -0.30 1.82
C LEU A 54 10.20 0.20 0.42
N THR A 55 10.45 -0.59 -0.62
CA THR A 55 10.09 -0.27 -1.99
C THR A 55 8.57 -0.30 -2.18
N THR A 56 7.89 -1.33 -1.67
CA THR A 56 6.42 -1.41 -1.63
C THR A 56 5.82 -0.22 -0.87
N GLY A 57 6.36 0.11 0.29
CA GLY A 57 5.92 1.28 1.07
C GLY A 57 6.09 2.61 0.34
N LYS A 58 7.15 2.79 -0.45
CA LYS A 58 7.35 4.03 -1.23
C LYS A 58 6.31 4.21 -2.33
N ILE A 59 5.88 3.12 -2.97
CA ILE A 59 4.79 3.18 -3.95
C ILE A 59 3.49 3.60 -3.25
N ALA A 60 3.18 2.97 -2.11
CA ALA A 60 2.01 3.34 -1.33
C ALA A 60 2.01 4.80 -0.86
N LEU A 61 3.17 5.30 -0.42
CA LEU A 61 3.36 6.69 -0.05
C LEU A 61 3.19 7.64 -1.25
N ALA A 62 3.62 7.26 -2.46
CA ALA A 62 3.47 8.09 -3.64
C ALA A 62 1.99 8.39 -3.92
N HIS A 63 1.12 7.38 -3.88
CA HIS A 63 -0.32 7.54 -4.06
C HIS A 63 -0.98 8.33 -2.93
N LEU A 64 -0.58 8.09 -1.67
CA LEU A 64 -1.12 8.85 -0.53
C LEU A 64 -0.69 10.32 -0.51
N ASN A 65 0.40 10.67 -1.20
CA ASN A 65 0.76 12.07 -1.43
C ASN A 65 -0.13 12.76 -2.47
N GLU A 66 -0.76 12.01 -3.38
CA GLU A 66 -1.74 12.54 -4.34
C GLU A 66 -3.10 12.72 -3.66
N PHE A 67 -3.56 11.69 -2.95
CA PHE A 67 -4.82 11.71 -2.20
C PHE A 67 -4.66 11.00 -0.85
N PRO A 68 -4.90 11.68 0.29
CA PRO A 68 -4.76 11.06 1.62
C PRO A 68 -5.65 9.84 1.87
N ASP A 69 -6.72 9.68 1.10
CA ASP A 69 -7.70 8.59 1.16
C ASP A 69 -7.65 7.68 -0.08
N TYR A 70 -6.53 7.69 -0.83
CA TYR A 70 -6.38 6.99 -2.10
C TYR A 70 -6.87 5.53 -2.05
N TYR A 71 -6.42 4.76 -1.05
CA TYR A 71 -6.73 3.33 -0.99
C TYR A 71 -8.17 3.05 -0.58
N THR A 72 -8.82 3.95 0.15
CA THR A 72 -10.29 3.85 0.34
C THR A 72 -11.04 4.10 -0.95
N ARG A 73 -10.60 5.06 -1.78
CA ARG A 73 -11.22 5.31 -3.09
C ARG A 73 -11.01 4.15 -4.04
N LEU A 74 -9.79 3.60 -4.09
CA LEU A 74 -9.46 2.42 -4.89
C LEU A 74 -10.36 1.24 -4.51
N ALA A 75 -10.42 0.88 -3.22
CA ALA A 75 -11.25 -0.22 -2.74
C ALA A 75 -12.74 -0.04 -3.10
N LYS A 76 -13.24 1.21 -3.07
CA LYS A 76 -14.61 1.51 -3.50
C LYS A 76 -14.79 1.27 -5.00
N MET A 77 -13.88 1.76 -5.83
CA MET A 77 -13.93 1.59 -7.29
C MET A 77 -13.86 0.10 -7.68
N GLU A 78 -12.99 -0.68 -7.04
CA GLU A 78 -12.86 -2.12 -7.29
C GLU A 78 -14.13 -2.87 -6.91
N ALA A 79 -14.71 -2.58 -5.74
CA ALA A 79 -15.97 -3.17 -5.31
C ALA A 79 -17.13 -2.84 -6.26
N GLU A 80 -17.16 -1.64 -6.84
CA GLU A 80 -18.13 -1.27 -7.88
C GLU A 80 -17.89 -2.06 -9.19
N GLY A 81 -16.64 -2.35 -9.54
CA GLY A 81 -16.27 -3.15 -10.71
C GLY A 81 -16.59 -4.65 -10.57
N GLU A 82 -16.45 -5.23 -9.38
CA GLU A 82 -16.77 -6.64 -9.11
C GLU A 82 -18.27 -6.96 -9.18
N LEU A 83 -19.14 -5.94 -9.15
CA LEU A 83 -20.60 -6.09 -9.26
C LEU A 83 -21.09 -6.25 -10.71
N HIS A 84 -20.19 -6.23 -11.69
CA HIS A 84 -20.48 -6.29 -13.12
C HIS A 84 -19.80 -7.48 -13.80
#